data_AF-A0A967QCD7-F1
#
_entry.id   AF-A0A967QCD7-F1
#
_cell.length_a   1.000
_cell.length_b   1.000
_cell.length_c   1.000
_cell.angle_alpha   90.00
_cell.angle_beta   90.00
_cell.angle_gamma   90.00
#
_symmetry.space_group_name_H-M   'P 1'
#
loop_
_entity.id
_entity.type
_entity.pdbx_description
1 polymer ?
#
loop_
_entity_poly.entity_id
_entity_poly.type
_entity_poly.pdbx_seq_one_letter_code
_entity_poly.pdbx_strand_id
1 'polypeptide(L)'
;VVNPDELVDAYGADTVRTYLMFAFDWEKGGPWDPRGIAGSRRFIEDVWKLGTATYEPGDVDATADEKLRRRVHKTIAKVGADMHDFKW
;
A
#
# COMPACT_ATOMS: atom_id res chain seq x y z
N VAL A 1 16.51 16.04 -14.12
CA VAL A 1 16.45 14.58 -13.83
C VAL A 1 16.28 14.43 -12.33
N VAL A 2 15.37 13.58 -11.87
CA VAL A 2 15.18 13.33 -10.43
C VAL A 2 16.14 12.22 -10.01
N ASN A 3 16.94 12.46 -8.97
CA ASN A 3 17.88 11.47 -8.46
C ASN A 3 17.14 10.48 -7.54
N PRO A 4 17.07 9.18 -7.87
CA PRO A 4 16.40 8.20 -7.03
C PRO A 4 17.08 8.04 -5.66
N ASP A 5 18.40 8.22 -5.57
CA ASP A 5 19.14 8.03 -4.31
C ASP A 5 18.71 9.06 -3.27
N GLU A 6 18.56 10.33 -3.67
CA GLU A 6 18.07 11.41 -2.80
C GLU A 6 16.66 11.13 -2.28
N LEU A 7 15.80 10.53 -3.09
CA LEU A 7 14.44 10.16 -2.68
C LEU A 7 14.44 8.97 -1.71
N VAL A 8 15.30 7.97 -1.96
CA VAL A 8 15.43 6.81 -1.08
C VAL A 8 16.00 7.25 0.28
N ASP A 9 16.99 8.13 0.30
CA ASP A 9 17.56 8.67 1.53
C ASP A 9 16.52 9.48 2.33
N ALA A 10 15.66 10.24 1.65
CA ALA A 10 14.65 11.08 2.31
C ALA A 10 13.41 10.29 2.79
N TYR A 11 12.94 9.29 2.03
CA TYR A 11 11.64 8.64 2.26
C TYR A 11 11.69 7.13 2.52
N GLY A 12 12.81 6.50 2.18
CA GLY A 12 12.99 5.05 2.17
C GLY A 12 12.54 4.39 0.85
N ALA A 13 13.20 3.31 0.48
CA ALA A 13 12.99 2.61 -0.79
C ALA A 13 11.54 2.15 -0.99
N ASP A 14 10.89 1.61 0.05
CA ASP A 14 9.51 1.12 -0.06
C ASP A 14 8.52 2.25 -0.35
N THR A 15 8.70 3.42 0.27
CA THR A 15 7.85 4.59 0.00
C THR A 15 7.97 5.03 -1.45
N VAL A 16 9.19 5.10 -1.98
CA VAL A 16 9.44 5.47 -3.37
C VAL A 16 8.80 4.45 -4.32
N ARG A 17 8.99 3.16 -4.09
CA ARG A 17 8.39 2.09 -4.92
C ARG A 17 6.87 2.13 -4.88
N THR A 18 6.26 2.25 -3.70
CA THR A 18 4.80 2.34 -3.56
C THR A 18 4.25 3.57 -4.26
N TYR A 19 4.93 4.72 -4.18
CA TYR A 19 4.49 5.92 -4.92
C TYR A 19 4.53 5.69 -6.43
N LEU A 20 5.61 5.11 -6.96
CA LEU A 20 5.73 4.82 -8.38
C LEU A 20 4.64 3.85 -8.88
N MET A 21 4.28 2.85 -8.06
CA MET A 21 3.23 1.89 -8.42
C MET A 21 1.81 2.48 -8.33
N PHE A 22 1.54 3.37 -7.35
CA PHE A 22 0.19 3.91 -7.12
C PHE A 22 -0.14 5.14 -7.96
N ALA A 23 0.86 5.93 -8.32
CA ALA A 23 0.62 7.24 -8.91
C ALA A 23 0.18 7.16 -10.37
N PHE A 24 0.55 6.08 -11.08
CA PHE A 24 0.40 6.00 -12.52
C PHE A 24 0.04 4.60 -12.99
N ASP A 25 -0.67 4.55 -14.12
CA ASP A 25 -0.83 3.33 -14.90
C ASP A 25 0.55 2.83 -15.35
N TRP A 26 0.82 1.54 -15.17
CA TRP A 26 2.13 0.93 -15.42
C TRP A 26 2.65 1.16 -16.84
N GLU A 27 1.78 1.10 -17.85
CA GLU A 27 2.18 1.24 -19.25
C GLU A 27 2.31 2.70 -19.67
N LYS A 28 1.46 3.57 -19.14
CA LYS A 28 1.35 4.97 -19.58
C LYS A 28 2.25 5.91 -18.78
N GLY A 29 2.56 5.56 -17.54
CA GLY A 29 3.24 6.44 -16.60
C GLY A 29 2.47 7.75 -16.37
N GLY A 30 3.19 8.76 -15.87
CA GLY A 30 2.66 10.10 -15.70
C GLY A 30 3.69 11.07 -15.14
N PRO A 31 3.32 12.35 -15.00
CA PRO A 31 4.24 13.38 -14.54
C PRO A 31 4.52 13.23 -13.03
N TRP A 32 5.79 13.34 -12.66
CA TRP A 32 6.22 13.30 -11.26
C TRP A 32 5.64 14.47 -10.44
N ASP A 33 4.96 14.17 -9.31
CA ASP A 33 4.50 15.17 -8.32
C ASP A 33 5.13 14.88 -6.94
N PRO A 34 6.12 15.68 -6.49
CA PRO A 34 6.78 15.50 -5.20
C PRO A 34 5.82 15.51 -4.00
N ARG A 35 4.62 16.10 -4.12
CA ARG A 35 3.65 16.15 -3.03
C ARG A 35 2.89 14.84 -2.86
N GLY A 36 2.83 14.01 -3.91
CA GLY A 36 2.10 12.74 -3.90
C GLY A 36 2.77 11.66 -3.04
N ILE A 37 4.10 11.70 -2.89
CA ILE A 37 4.87 10.67 -2.17
C ILE A 37 4.53 10.57 -0.69
N ALA A 38 4.06 11.67 -0.08
CA ALA A 38 3.65 11.71 1.32
C ALA A 38 2.46 10.77 1.61
N GLY A 39 1.58 10.54 0.61
CA GLY A 39 0.48 9.60 0.73
C GLY A 39 0.96 8.15 0.89
N SER A 40 1.93 7.74 0.06
CA SER A 40 2.55 6.42 0.11
C SER A 40 3.31 6.21 1.42
N ARG A 41 4.01 7.25 1.90
CA ARG A 41 4.69 7.20 3.21
C ARG A 41 3.71 6.93 4.34
N ARG A 42 2.61 7.72 4.40
CA ARG A 42 1.57 7.57 5.42
C ARG A 42 0.93 6.19 5.37
N PHE A 43 0.65 5.68 4.16
CA PHE A 43 0.08 4.34 3.99
C PHE A 43 0.98 3.26 4.60
N ILE A 44 2.28 3.28 4.31
CA ILE A 44 3.23 2.32 4.87
C ILE A 44 3.34 2.46 6.39
N GLU A 45 3.38 3.69 6.91
CA GLU A 45 3.39 3.94 8.36
C GLU A 45 2.14 3.42 9.06
N ASP A 46 0.96 3.55 8.45
CA ASP A 46 -0.29 3.05 9.01
C ASP A 46 -0.32 1.51 9.00
N VAL A 47 0.18 0.86 7.94
CA VAL A 47 0.37 -0.60 7.90
C VAL A 47 1.36 -1.05 8.97
N TRP A 48 2.47 -0.33 9.14
CA TRP A 48 3.47 -0.62 10.18
C TRP A 48 2.87 -0.51 11.58
N LYS A 49 2.15 0.58 11.87
CA LYS A 49 1.45 0.77 13.14
C LYS A 49 0.45 -0.34 13.40
N LEU A 50 -0.32 -0.75 12.39
CA LEU A 50 -1.27 -1.86 12.52
C LEU A 50 -0.57 -3.19 12.79
N GLY A 51 0.52 -3.50 12.07
CA GLY A 51 1.26 -4.76 12.21
C GLY A 51 2.10 -4.86 13.49
N THR A 52 2.46 -3.72 14.08
CA THR A 52 3.24 -3.64 15.34
C THR A 52 2.39 -3.29 16.56
N ALA A 53 1.09 -3.03 16.37
CA ALA A 53 0.18 -2.79 17.48
C ALA A 53 0.13 -4.03 18.39
N THR A 54 0.14 -3.79 19.70
CA THR A 54 -0.09 -4.88 20.66
C THR A 54 -1.52 -5.37 20.49
N TYR A 55 -1.66 -6.66 20.15
CA TYR A 55 -2.97 -7.28 20.04
C TYR A 55 -3.44 -7.73 21.41
N GLU A 56 -4.55 -7.16 21.86
CA GLU A 56 -5.28 -7.62 23.03
C GLU A 56 -6.53 -8.38 22.57
N PRO A 57 -6.67 -9.66 22.91
CA PRO A 57 -7.89 -10.41 22.60
C PRO A 57 -9.09 -9.76 23.28
N GLY A 58 -10.09 -9.40 22.48
CA GLY A 58 -11.38 -8.90 22.94
C GLY A 58 -12.53 -9.72 22.37
N ASP A 59 -13.75 -9.48 22.85
CA ASP A 59 -14.94 -10.08 22.27
C ASP A 59 -15.14 -9.61 20.83
N VAL A 60 -15.22 -10.55 19.90
CA VAL A 60 -15.40 -10.28 18.47
C VAL A 60 -16.83 -10.59 18.07
N ASP A 61 -17.53 -9.59 17.50
CA ASP A 61 -18.84 -9.81 16.88
C ASP A 61 -18.71 -10.77 15.69
N ALA A 62 -19.45 -11.88 15.73
CA ALA A 62 -19.40 -12.92 14.70
C ALA A 62 -19.77 -12.38 13.31
N THR A 63 -20.68 -11.41 13.24
CA THR A 63 -21.08 -10.80 11.97
C THR A 63 -19.96 -9.93 11.39
N ALA A 64 -19.26 -9.17 12.23
CA ALA A 64 -18.10 -8.37 11.85
C ALA A 64 -16.93 -9.26 11.37
N ASP A 65 -16.66 -10.35 12.08
CA ASP A 65 -15.63 -11.34 11.70
C ASP A 65 -15.92 -11.98 10.33
N GLU A 66 -17.17 -12.38 10.08
CA GLU A 66 -17.57 -12.94 8.78
C GLU A 66 -17.40 -11.92 7.64
N LYS A 67 -17.80 -10.67 7.87
CA LYS A 67 -17.63 -9.57 6.91
C LYS A 67 -16.14 -9.31 6.62
N LEU A 68 -15.30 -9.31 7.66
CA LEU A 68 -13.86 -9.11 7.52
C LEU A 68 -13.23 -10.25 6.71
N ARG A 69 -13.51 -11.50 7.07
CA ARG A 69 -13.03 -12.68 6.33
C ARG A 69 -13.44 -12.63 4.86
N ARG A 70 -14.69 -12.24 4.57
CA ARG A 70 -15.15 -12.06 3.18
C ARG A 70 -14.37 -10.97 2.44
N ARG A 71 -14.04 -9.86 3.11
CA ARG A 71 -13.19 -8.80 2.53
C ARG A 71 -11.78 -9.31 2.26
N VAL A 72 -11.18 -10.06 3.19
CA VAL A 72 -9.85 -10.67 3.01
C VAL A 72 -9.80 -11.54 1.76
N HIS A 73 -10.74 -12.49 1.58
CA HIS A 73 -10.77 -13.35 0.40
C HIS A 73 -10.90 -12.54 -0.91
N LYS A 74 -11.76 -11.52 -0.92
CA LYS A 74 -11.92 -10.64 -2.09
C LYS A 74 -10.63 -9.87 -2.39
N THR A 75 -9.95 -9.35 -1.37
CA THR A 75 -8.68 -8.64 -1.53
C THR A 75 -7.59 -9.55 -2.06
N ILE A 76 -7.44 -10.77 -1.52
CA ILE A 76 -6.46 -11.76 -1.99
C ILE A 76 -6.68 -12.07 -3.48
N ALA A 77 -7.93 -12.35 -3.87
CA ALA A 77 -8.26 -12.64 -5.26
C ALA A 77 -8.00 -11.44 -6.19
N LYS A 78 -8.37 -10.23 -5.77
CA LYS A 78 -8.16 -9.01 -6.57
C LYS A 78 -6.69 -8.69 -6.75
N VAL A 79 -5.92 -8.66 -5.66
CA VAL A 79 -4.47 -8.41 -5.71
C VAL A 79 -3.76 -9.45 -6.56
N GLY A 80 -4.13 -10.74 -6.42
CA GLY A 80 -3.55 -11.81 -7.24
C GLY A 80 -3.81 -11.61 -8.74
N ALA A 81 -5.03 -11.25 -9.12
CA ALA A 81 -5.38 -10.96 -10.52
C ALA A 81 -4.67 -9.70 -11.04
N ASP A 82 -4.62 -8.64 -10.24
CA ASP A 82 -3.98 -7.38 -10.58
C ASP A 82 -2.47 -7.52 -10.82
N MET A 83 -1.79 -8.29 -9.97
CA MET A 83 -0.37 -8.60 -10.12
C MET A 83 -0.07 -9.34 -11.43
N HIS A 84 -0.95 -10.26 -11.84
CA HIS A 84 -0.81 -10.98 -13.10
C HIS A 84 -1.02 -10.04 -14.31
N ASP A 85 -1.95 -9.10 -14.19
CA ASP A 85 -2.31 -8.14 -15.24
C ASP A 85 -1.42 -6.88 -15.24
N PHE A 86 -0.40 -6.80 -14.38
CA PHE A 86 0.43 -5.60 -14.16
C PHE A 86 -0.38 -4.33 -13.82
N LYS A 87 -1.50 -4.50 -13.12
CA LYS A 87 -2.35 -3.41 -12.61
C LYS A 87 -1.99 -3.13 -11.16
N TRP A 88 -0.83 -2.51 -10.95
CA TRP A 88 -0.32 -2.18 -9.61
C TRP A 88 -1.12 -1.08 -8.91
#